data_AF-A0A1F8PWC4-F1
#
_entry.id   AF-A0A1F8PWC4-F1
#
_cell.length_a   1.000
_cell.length_b   1.000
_cell.length_c   1.000
_cell.angle_alpha   90.00
_cell.angle_beta   90.00
_cell.angle_gamma   90.00
#
_symmetry.space_group_name_H-M   'P 1'
#
loop_
_entity.id
_entity.type
_entity.pdbx_description
1 polymer ?
#
loop_
_entity_poly.entity_id
_entity_poly.type
_entity_poly.pdbx_seq_one_letter_code
_entity_poly.pdbx_strand_id
1 'polypeptide(L)'
;MNHRNFEDWFFVSQDPQSEKLDPEQLAKLNLHLEGCQSCQQIVTAWREVEQAFQRSPVVLPEMGFTSRWQKRLEADRQRVHAMQALLVLAFCLGVVVLLTGSLFLLAWPWARTPDLVVWFWISRVFSILSIAGAIRASVGIILNTVTSLIPLGGWILLVGLASELAVLWLVSIRLLTKPRRILI
;
A
#
# COMPACT_ATOMS: atom_id res chain seq x y z
N MET A 1 -28.86 -35.35 -31.18
CA MET A 1 -27.81 -35.42 -30.13
C MET A 1 -27.12 -34.06 -30.06
N ASN A 2 -26.63 -33.65 -28.91
CA ASN A 2 -26.14 -32.29 -28.66
C ASN A 2 -24.70 -32.12 -29.20
N HIS A 3 -24.52 -31.57 -30.40
CA HIS A 3 -23.21 -31.40 -31.05
C HIS A 3 -22.23 -30.54 -30.24
N ARG A 4 -22.76 -29.58 -29.48
CA ARG A 4 -22.01 -28.63 -28.67
C ARG A 4 -21.05 -29.28 -27.67
N ASN A 5 -21.46 -30.38 -27.04
CA ASN A 5 -20.61 -31.07 -26.05
C ASN A 5 -19.33 -31.65 -26.70
N PHE A 6 -19.43 -32.14 -27.93
CA PHE A 6 -18.30 -32.74 -28.64
C PHE A 6 -17.36 -31.68 -29.21
N GLU A 7 -17.88 -30.51 -29.59
CA GLU A 7 -17.08 -29.35 -29.98
C GLU A 7 -16.24 -28.84 -28.80
N ASP A 8 -16.86 -28.65 -27.63
CA ASP A 8 -16.15 -28.23 -26.42
C ASP A 8 -15.03 -29.21 -26.03
N TRP A 9 -15.32 -30.52 -26.12
CA TRP A 9 -14.34 -31.59 -25.89
C TRP A 9 -13.18 -31.56 -26.88
N PHE A 10 -13.44 -31.25 -28.15
CA PHE A 10 -12.37 -31.10 -29.14
C PHE A 10 -11.44 -29.93 -28.80
N PHE A 11 -11.97 -28.75 -28.48
CA PHE A 11 -11.14 -27.58 -28.15
C PHE A 11 -10.29 -27.81 -26.89
N VAL A 12 -10.87 -28.42 -25.85
CA VAL A 12 -10.14 -28.79 -24.63
C VAL A 12 -9.07 -29.86 -24.90
N SER A 13 -9.23 -30.70 -25.93
CA SER A 13 -8.18 -31.65 -26.33
C SER A 13 -7.01 -30.99 -27.08
N GLN A 14 -7.22 -29.83 -27.71
CA GLN A 14 -6.20 -29.14 -28.52
C GLN A 14 -5.38 -28.11 -27.73
N ASP A 15 -5.91 -27.59 -26.62
CA ASP A 15 -5.21 -26.62 -25.78
C ASP A 15 -4.21 -27.34 -24.82
N PRO A 16 -2.89 -27.05 -24.90
CA PRO A 16 -1.90 -27.63 -24.00
C PRO A 16 -2.09 -27.24 -22.52
N GLN A 17 -2.84 -26.18 -22.23
CA GLN A 17 -3.05 -25.65 -20.88
C GLN A 17 -4.38 -26.08 -20.25
N SER A 18 -5.25 -26.77 -20.97
CA SER A 18 -6.57 -27.19 -20.47
C SER A 18 -6.55 -28.57 -19.79
N GLU A 19 -7.62 -28.86 -19.04
CA GLU A 19 -7.81 -30.13 -18.35
C GLU A 19 -7.84 -31.29 -19.34
N LYS A 20 -7.03 -32.32 -19.11
CA LYS A 20 -6.98 -33.49 -20.00
C LYS A 20 -8.30 -34.24 -19.93
N LEU A 21 -8.90 -34.51 -21.09
CA LEU A 21 -10.10 -35.34 -21.17
C LEU A 21 -9.84 -36.74 -20.64
N ASP A 22 -10.85 -37.29 -19.97
CA ASP A 22 -10.85 -38.68 -19.54
C ASP A 22 -10.83 -39.63 -20.76
N PRO A 23 -10.11 -40.76 -20.73
CA PRO A 23 -10.06 -41.73 -21.82
C PRO A 23 -11.43 -42.20 -22.33
N GLU A 24 -12.46 -42.29 -21.49
CA GLU A 24 -13.80 -42.65 -21.95
C GLU A 24 -14.46 -41.53 -22.77
N GLN A 25 -14.19 -40.26 -22.40
CA GLN A 25 -14.69 -39.09 -23.13
C GLN A 25 -14.00 -38.97 -24.50
N LEU A 26 -12.69 -39.23 -24.56
CA LEU A 26 -11.94 -39.30 -25.81
C LEU A 26 -12.45 -40.40 -26.75
N ALA A 27 -12.75 -41.59 -26.21
CA ALA A 27 -13.33 -42.69 -27.01
C ALA A 27 -14.71 -42.30 -27.58
N LYS A 28 -15.57 -41.67 -26.77
CA LYS A 28 -16.89 -41.17 -27.22
C LYS A 28 -16.78 -40.06 -28.26
N LEU A 29 -15.79 -39.17 -28.12
CA LEU A 29 -15.49 -38.13 -29.09
C LEU A 29 -15.07 -38.73 -30.44
N ASN A 30 -14.14 -39.69 -30.44
CA ASN A 30 -13.68 -40.34 -31.68
C ASN A 30 -14.81 -41.09 -32.40
N LEU A 31 -15.65 -41.84 -31.66
CA LEU A 31 -16.83 -42.50 -32.23
C LEU A 31 -17.82 -41.49 -32.84
N HIS A 32 -18.03 -40.34 -32.19
CA HIS A 32 -18.89 -39.30 -32.73
C HIS A 32 -18.32 -38.65 -33.99
N LEU A 33 -17.02 -38.38 -33.99
CA LEU A 33 -16.32 -37.84 -35.15
C LEU A 33 -16.36 -38.81 -36.34
N GLU A 34 -16.40 -40.12 -36.16
CA GLU A 34 -16.56 -41.08 -37.27
C GLU A 34 -17.98 -41.06 -37.87
N GLY A 35 -19.01 -40.84 -37.05
CA GLY A 35 -20.41 -40.91 -37.48
C GLY A 35 -21.06 -39.57 -37.87
N CYS A 36 -20.41 -38.42 -37.57
CA CYS A 36 -21.02 -37.11 -37.73
C CYS A 36 -20.27 -36.20 -38.71
N GLN A 37 -20.86 -35.97 -39.88
CA GLN A 37 -20.26 -35.15 -40.94
C GLN A 37 -20.05 -33.68 -40.54
N SER A 38 -20.94 -33.08 -39.74
CA SER A 38 -20.79 -31.67 -39.31
C SER A 38 -19.60 -31.46 -38.38
N CYS A 39 -19.41 -32.34 -37.41
CA CYS A 39 -18.26 -32.27 -36.50
C CYS A 39 -16.94 -32.61 -37.22
N GLN A 40 -16.95 -33.51 -38.22
CA GLN A 40 -15.78 -33.74 -39.08
C GLN A 40 -15.35 -32.47 -39.82
N GLN A 41 -16.31 -31.74 -40.40
CA GLN A 41 -16.03 -30.49 -41.12
C GLN A 41 -15.34 -29.44 -40.24
N ILE A 42 -15.75 -29.34 -38.97
CA ILE A 42 -15.13 -28.43 -38.00
C ILE A 42 -13.68 -28.86 -37.72
N VAL A 43 -13.45 -30.14 -37.47
CA VAL A 43 -12.09 -30.67 -37.20
C VAL A 43 -11.17 -30.48 -38.41
N THR A 44 -11.66 -30.70 -39.63
CA THR A 44 -10.87 -30.48 -40.84
C THR A 44 -10.55 -29.00 -41.04
N ALA A 45 -11.54 -28.11 -40.87
CA ALA A 45 -11.34 -26.67 -40.98
C ALA A 45 -10.33 -26.17 -39.94
N TRP A 46 -10.40 -26.67 -38.70
CA TRP A 46 -9.44 -26.33 -37.65
C TRP A 46 -8.01 -26.76 -38.02
N ARG A 47 -7.82 -27.98 -38.52
CA ARG A 47 -6.51 -28.47 -38.96
C ARG A 47 -5.94 -27.68 -40.13
N GLU A 48 -6.80 -27.25 -41.07
CA GLU A 48 -6.38 -26.41 -42.18
C GLU A 48 -5.87 -25.04 -41.71
N VAL A 49 -6.56 -24.42 -40.77
CA VAL A 49 -6.14 -23.15 -40.16
C VAL A 49 -4.83 -23.32 -39.40
N GLU A 50 -4.70 -24.36 -38.58
CA GLU A 50 -3.47 -24.66 -37.86
C GLU A 50 -2.30 -24.88 -38.82
N GLN A 51 -2.50 -25.65 -39.90
CA GLN A 51 -1.49 -25.82 -40.94
C GLN A 51 -1.15 -24.51 -41.65
N ALA A 52 -2.14 -23.62 -41.87
CA ALA A 52 -1.89 -22.31 -42.46
C ALA A 52 -1.02 -21.43 -41.53
N PHE A 53 -1.27 -21.46 -40.22
CA PHE A 53 -0.41 -20.77 -39.25
C PHE A 53 1.00 -21.37 -39.17
N GLN A 54 1.12 -22.69 -39.15
CA GLN A 54 2.42 -23.38 -39.12
C GLN A 54 3.24 -23.18 -40.40
N ARG A 55 2.57 -23.04 -41.55
CA ARG A 55 3.22 -22.74 -42.85
C ARG A 55 3.48 -21.25 -43.06
N SER A 56 2.88 -20.39 -42.24
CA SER A 56 3.09 -18.95 -42.34
C SER A 56 4.55 -18.61 -41.99
N PRO A 57 5.26 -17.84 -42.82
CA PRO A 57 6.62 -17.46 -42.52
C PRO A 57 6.65 -16.58 -41.27
N VAL A 58 7.63 -16.84 -40.39
CA VAL A 58 7.91 -15.95 -39.26
C VAL A 58 8.42 -14.62 -39.83
N VAL A 59 7.64 -13.56 -39.63
CA VAL A 59 8.03 -12.20 -40.06
C VAL A 59 9.04 -11.65 -39.08
N LEU A 60 10.29 -11.48 -39.51
CA LEU A 60 11.29 -10.80 -38.71
C LEU A 60 11.08 -9.29 -38.75
N PRO A 61 11.40 -8.57 -37.67
CA PRO A 61 11.38 -7.12 -37.67
C PRO A 61 12.38 -6.59 -38.71
N GLU A 62 11.99 -5.51 -39.39
CA GLU A 62 12.90 -4.82 -40.31
C GLU A 62 14.17 -4.35 -39.60
N MET A 63 15.25 -4.26 -40.37
CA MET A 63 16.51 -3.68 -39.90
C MET A 63 16.27 -2.29 -39.26
N GLY A 64 16.86 -2.07 -38.09
CA GLY A 64 16.70 -0.83 -37.34
C GLY A 64 15.39 -0.70 -36.55
N PHE A 65 14.59 -1.76 -36.42
CA PHE A 65 13.41 -1.75 -35.53
C PHE A 65 13.76 -1.31 -34.10
N THR A 66 14.84 -1.86 -33.53
CA THR A 66 15.28 -1.56 -32.18
C THR A 66 15.61 -0.08 -31.99
N SER A 67 16.32 0.52 -32.96
CA SER A 67 16.69 1.95 -32.88
C SER A 67 15.48 2.86 -33.07
N ARG A 68 14.54 2.54 -33.97
CA ARG A 68 13.28 3.28 -34.13
C ARG A 68 12.43 3.20 -32.85
N TRP A 69 12.35 2.01 -32.27
CA TRP A 69 11.59 1.76 -31.05
C TRP A 69 12.19 2.50 -29.85
N GLN A 70 13.52 2.44 -29.67
CA GLN A 70 14.20 3.18 -28.60
C GLN A 70 14.00 4.69 -28.72
N LYS A 71 14.14 5.26 -29.93
CA LYS A 71 13.87 6.69 -30.15
C LYS A 71 12.44 7.08 -29.80
N ARG A 72 11.45 6.25 -30.18
CA ARG A 72 10.04 6.50 -29.81
C ARG A 72 9.83 6.39 -28.30
N LEU A 73 10.43 5.39 -27.66
CA LEU A 73 10.33 5.17 -26.22
C LEU A 73 10.89 6.36 -25.42
N GLU A 74 12.03 6.90 -25.82
CA GLU A 74 12.62 8.07 -25.18
C GLU A 74 11.74 9.31 -25.34
N ALA A 75 11.20 9.55 -26.54
CA ALA A 75 10.29 10.65 -26.79
C ALA A 75 9.00 10.54 -25.97
N ASP A 76 8.42 9.34 -25.87
CA ASP A 76 7.22 9.11 -25.07
C ASP A 76 7.50 9.25 -23.56
N ARG A 77 8.64 8.74 -23.08
CA ARG A 77 9.07 8.94 -21.68
C ARG A 77 9.20 10.42 -21.35
N GLN A 78 9.85 11.21 -22.19
CA GLN A 78 9.98 12.66 -21.97
C GLN A 78 8.62 13.36 -21.89
N ARG A 79 7.67 13.01 -22.75
CA ARG A 79 6.31 13.57 -22.71
C ARG A 79 5.58 13.23 -21.42
N VAL A 80 5.67 11.97 -20.98
CA VAL A 80 5.06 11.52 -19.72
C VAL A 80 5.70 12.23 -18.53
N HIS A 81 7.03 12.33 -18.50
CA HIS A 81 7.75 13.05 -17.43
C HIS A 81 7.41 14.54 -17.39
N ALA A 82 7.29 15.20 -18.55
CA ALA A 82 6.91 16.60 -18.62
C ALA A 82 5.48 16.83 -18.09
N MET A 83 4.53 15.94 -18.46
CA MET A 83 3.16 16.00 -17.96
C MET A 83 3.08 15.73 -16.45
N GLN A 84 3.84 14.74 -15.95
CA GLN A 84 3.93 14.47 -14.52
C GLN A 84 4.53 15.65 -13.75
N ALA A 85 5.62 16.24 -14.25
CA ALA A 85 6.24 17.40 -13.63
C ALA A 85 5.28 18.60 -13.57
N LEU A 86 4.53 18.84 -14.66
CA LEU A 86 3.53 19.90 -14.71
C LEU A 86 2.37 19.65 -13.74
N LEU A 87 1.88 18.40 -13.64
CA LEU A 87 0.85 18.02 -12.68
C LEU A 87 1.31 18.20 -11.23
N VAL A 88 2.53 17.76 -10.90
CA VAL A 88 3.11 17.93 -9.57
C VAL A 88 3.27 19.41 -9.24
N LEU A 89 3.79 20.21 -10.17
CA LEU A 89 3.92 21.65 -10.00
C LEU A 89 2.55 22.31 -9.76
N ALA A 90 1.55 21.98 -10.58
CA ALA A 90 0.19 22.50 -10.45
C ALA A 90 -0.44 22.10 -9.11
N PHE A 91 -0.22 20.87 -8.66
CA PHE A 91 -0.68 20.40 -7.36
C PHE A 91 0.00 21.16 -6.21
N CYS A 92 1.33 21.29 -6.24
CA CYS A 92 2.08 22.05 -5.24
C CYS A 92 1.61 23.52 -5.17
N LEU A 93 1.45 24.18 -6.33
CA LEU A 93 0.91 25.53 -6.40
C LEU A 93 -0.50 25.61 -5.85
N GLY A 94 -1.36 24.65 -6.20
CA GLY A 94 -2.72 24.55 -5.67
C GLY A 94 -2.72 24.46 -4.15
N VAL A 95 -1.89 23.58 -3.57
CA VAL A 95 -1.75 23.43 -2.11
C VAL A 95 -1.26 24.71 -1.46
N VAL A 96 -0.23 25.36 -2.02
CA VAL A 96 0.29 26.62 -1.49
C VAL A 96 -0.81 27.68 -1.47
N VAL A 97 -1.52 27.88 -2.59
CA VAL A 97 -2.62 28.85 -2.69
C VAL A 97 -3.72 28.55 -1.68
N LEU A 98 -4.10 27.28 -1.52
CA LEU A 98 -5.14 26.85 -0.58
C LEU A 98 -4.73 27.10 0.87
N LEU A 99 -3.49 26.75 1.23
CA LEU A 99 -2.95 26.99 2.58
C LEU A 99 -2.82 28.48 2.88
N THR A 100 -2.23 29.26 1.98
CA THR A 100 -2.09 30.71 2.16
C THR A 100 -3.44 31.40 2.19
N GLY A 101 -4.38 30.96 1.34
CA GLY A 101 -5.74 31.49 1.31
C GLY A 101 -6.50 31.19 2.59
N SER A 102 -6.41 29.95 3.09
CA SER A 102 -7.00 29.54 4.37
C SER A 102 -6.41 30.31 5.55
N LEU A 103 -5.08 30.47 5.59
CA LEU A 103 -4.40 31.26 6.61
C LEU A 103 -4.85 32.72 6.56
N PHE A 104 -4.97 33.30 5.36
CA PHE A 104 -5.45 34.66 5.18
C PHE A 104 -6.90 34.82 5.64
N LEU A 105 -7.78 33.89 5.30
CA LEU A 105 -9.17 33.84 5.78
C LEU A 105 -9.25 33.74 7.31
N LEU A 106 -8.39 32.92 7.94
CA LEU A 106 -8.32 32.81 9.41
C LEU A 106 -7.75 34.06 10.09
N ALA A 107 -6.79 34.72 9.45
CA ALA A 107 -6.15 35.93 9.97
C ALA A 107 -6.98 37.20 9.69
N TRP A 108 -7.91 37.14 8.73
CA TRP A 108 -8.73 38.29 8.32
C TRP A 108 -9.57 38.91 9.46
N PRO A 109 -10.23 38.14 10.35
CA PRO A 109 -10.91 38.69 11.52
C PRO A 109 -9.96 39.37 12.51
N TRP A 110 -8.74 38.85 12.66
CA TRP A 110 -7.73 39.39 13.58
C TRP A 110 -7.26 40.77 13.13
N ALA A 111 -7.23 41.03 11.83
CA ALA A 111 -6.92 42.34 11.27
C ALA A 111 -8.05 43.37 11.48
N ARG A 112 -9.31 42.95 11.57
CA ARG A 112 -10.46 43.86 11.73
C ARG A 112 -10.80 44.19 13.18
N THR A 113 -10.51 43.30 14.13
CA THR A 113 -10.93 43.46 15.53
C THR A 113 -9.77 43.15 16.48
N PRO A 114 -8.89 44.13 16.78
CA PRO A 114 -7.78 43.92 17.71
C PRO A 114 -8.25 43.57 19.14
N ASP A 115 -9.47 43.99 19.51
CA ASP A 115 -10.07 43.72 20.82
C ASP A 115 -10.30 42.21 21.06
N LEU A 116 -10.79 41.47 20.04
CA LEU A 116 -10.98 40.03 20.13
C LEU A 116 -9.65 39.27 20.25
N VAL A 117 -8.58 39.78 19.65
CA VAL A 117 -7.25 39.17 19.74
C VAL A 117 -6.70 39.31 21.15
N VAL A 118 -6.79 40.50 21.74
CA VAL A 118 -6.34 40.76 23.11
C VAL A 118 -7.14 39.90 24.10
N TRP A 119 -8.47 39.81 23.93
CA TRP A 119 -9.32 38.98 24.77
C TRP A 119 -9.04 37.47 24.63
N PHE A 120 -8.77 36.99 23.41
CA PHE A 120 -8.37 35.61 23.17
C PHE A 120 -7.04 35.27 23.85
N TRP A 121 -6.06 36.17 23.80
CA TRP A 121 -4.78 35.96 24.51
C TRP A 121 -4.94 35.97 26.04
N ILE A 122 -5.71 36.91 26.59
CA ILE A 122 -5.99 36.99 28.03
C ILE A 122 -6.69 35.72 28.51
N SER A 123 -7.75 35.28 27.81
CA SER A 123 -8.48 34.06 28.15
C SER A 123 -7.61 32.81 28.04
N ARG A 124 -6.68 32.76 27.08
CA ARG A 124 -5.76 31.64 26.93
C ARG A 124 -4.72 31.56 28.04
N VAL A 125 -4.16 32.70 28.46
CA VAL A 125 -3.27 32.77 29.62
C VAL A 125 -4.01 32.34 30.89
N PHE A 126 -5.24 32.82 31.07
CA PHE A 126 -6.07 32.44 32.22
C PHE A 126 -6.41 30.95 32.23
N SER A 127 -6.70 30.36 31.06
CA SER A 127 -6.95 28.92 30.90
C SER A 127 -5.71 28.10 31.25
N ILE A 128 -4.53 28.50 30.80
CA ILE A 128 -3.27 27.82 31.14
C ILE A 128 -2.99 27.89 32.64
N LEU A 129 -3.17 29.06 33.26
CA LEU A 129 -3.01 29.24 34.71
C LEU A 129 -4.02 28.41 35.51
N SER A 130 -5.27 28.33 35.04
CA SER A 130 -6.31 27.50 35.64
C SER A 130 -5.97 26.01 35.56
N ILE A 131 -5.51 25.53 34.40
CA ILE A 131 -5.07 24.14 34.21
C ILE A 131 -3.86 23.83 35.10
N ALA A 132 -2.87 24.73 35.17
CA ALA A 132 -1.72 24.57 36.04
C ALA A 132 -2.12 24.51 37.53
N GLY A 133 -3.08 25.35 37.94
CA GLY A 133 -3.67 25.31 39.28
C GLY A 133 -4.41 24.00 39.58
N ALA A 134 -5.21 23.52 38.63
CA ALA A 134 -5.93 22.26 38.75
C ALA A 134 -4.98 21.05 38.85
N ILE A 135 -3.92 21.03 38.03
CA ILE A 135 -2.87 20.00 38.12
C ILE A 135 -2.19 20.05 39.49
N ARG A 136 -1.81 21.24 39.97
CA ARG A 136 -1.18 21.39 41.29
C ARG A 136 -2.10 20.90 42.42
N ALA A 137 -3.38 21.22 42.37
CA ALA A 137 -4.37 20.78 43.35
C ALA A 137 -4.54 19.26 43.34
N SER A 138 -4.70 18.66 42.16
CA SER A 138 -4.84 17.21 42.01
C SER A 138 -3.59 16.45 42.46
N VAL A 139 -2.40 16.93 42.07
CA VAL A 139 -1.11 16.34 42.51
C VAL A 139 -0.94 16.48 44.02
N GLY A 140 -1.30 17.61 44.61
CA GLY A 140 -1.23 17.82 46.06
C GLY A 140 -2.17 16.90 46.85
N ILE A 141 -3.39 16.68 46.36
CA ILE A 141 -4.34 15.74 46.98
C ILE A 141 -3.80 14.31 46.89
N ILE A 142 -3.36 13.88 45.72
CA ILE A 142 -2.81 12.52 45.53
C ILE A 142 -1.57 12.32 46.41
N LEU A 143 -0.63 13.27 46.42
CA LEU A 143 0.56 13.18 47.26
C LEU A 143 0.21 13.11 48.75
N ASN A 144 -0.69 13.95 49.25
CA ASN A 144 -1.09 13.93 50.66
C ASN A 144 -1.87 12.66 51.04
N THR A 145 -2.71 12.14 50.15
CA THR A 145 -3.42 10.88 50.39
C THR A 145 -2.43 9.71 50.38
N VAL A 146 -1.50 9.65 49.42
CA VAL A 146 -0.50 8.58 49.31
C VAL A 146 0.50 8.63 50.46
N THR A 147 0.98 9.82 50.86
CA THR A 147 1.89 9.96 52.01
C THR A 147 1.20 9.66 53.34
N SER A 148 -0.11 9.90 53.46
CA SER A 148 -0.87 9.55 54.66
C SER A 148 -1.27 8.07 54.73
N LEU A 149 -1.42 7.38 53.59
CA LEU A 149 -1.83 5.96 53.56
C LEU A 149 -0.66 5.00 53.73
N ILE A 150 0.55 5.39 53.30
CA ILE A 150 1.73 4.53 53.30
C ILE A 150 2.58 4.84 54.54
N PRO A 151 2.69 3.92 55.52
CA PRO A 151 3.57 4.10 56.66
C PRO A 151 5.04 4.19 56.21
N LEU A 152 5.92 4.80 57.01
CA LEU A 152 7.34 5.02 56.68
C LEU A 152 8.06 3.78 56.11
N GLY A 153 7.72 2.58 56.60
CA GLY A 153 8.25 1.32 56.07
C GLY A 153 7.91 1.04 54.60
N GLY A 154 6.73 1.44 54.13
CA GLY A 154 6.33 1.29 52.73
C GLY A 154 7.10 2.22 51.78
N TRP A 155 7.45 3.42 52.24
CA TRP A 155 8.31 4.33 51.49
C TRP A 155 9.73 3.79 51.34
N ILE A 156 10.28 3.22 52.42
CA ILE A 156 11.62 2.59 52.39
C ILE A 156 11.64 1.41 51.43
N LEU A 157 10.59 0.56 51.44
CA LEU A 157 10.46 -0.56 50.51
C LEU A 157 10.34 -0.10 49.05
N LEU A 158 9.52 0.92 48.76
CA LEU A 158 9.36 1.45 47.41
C LEU A 158 10.66 2.05 46.85
N VAL A 159 11.38 2.83 47.67
CA VAL A 159 12.68 3.41 47.28
C VAL A 159 13.72 2.30 47.07
N GLY A 160 13.73 1.27 47.93
CA GLY A 160 14.58 0.09 47.76
C GLY A 160 14.31 -0.64 46.44
N LEU A 161 13.04 -0.97 46.17
CA LEU A 161 12.61 -1.61 44.93
C LEU A 161 12.94 -0.77 43.69
N ALA A 162 12.68 0.54 43.73
CA ALA A 162 12.99 1.43 42.63
C ALA A 162 14.51 1.51 42.36
N SER A 163 15.33 1.51 43.42
CA SER A 163 16.79 1.47 43.31
C SER A 163 17.27 0.18 42.64
N GLU A 164 16.76 -0.98 43.07
CA GLU A 164 17.10 -2.26 42.44
C GLU A 164 16.66 -2.31 40.98
N LEU A 165 15.47 -1.81 40.67
CA LEU A 165 14.95 -1.74 39.30
C LEU A 165 15.79 -0.81 38.41
N ALA A 166 16.25 0.32 38.94
CA ALA A 166 17.14 1.23 38.23
C ALA A 166 18.50 0.59 37.91
N VAL A 167 19.06 -0.15 38.86
CA VAL A 167 20.31 -0.92 38.64
C VAL A 167 20.09 -2.00 37.57
N LEU A 168 19.01 -2.77 37.66
CA LEU A 168 18.67 -3.79 36.65
C LEU A 168 18.48 -3.18 35.26
N TRP A 169 17.82 -2.03 35.18
CA TRP A 169 17.63 -1.31 33.93
C TRP A 169 18.96 -0.84 33.33
N LEU A 170 19.86 -0.31 34.16
CA LEU A 170 21.18 0.15 33.73
C LEU A 170 22.09 -1.01 33.28
N VAL A 171 22.01 -2.16 33.95
CA VAL A 171 22.69 -3.40 33.53
C VAL A 171 22.11 -3.92 32.22
N SER A 172 20.78 -3.92 32.06
CA SER A 172 20.09 -4.35 30.84
C SER A 172 20.52 -3.50 29.63
N ILE A 173 20.55 -2.18 29.77
CA ILE A 173 21.05 -1.27 28.73
C ILE A 173 22.50 -1.60 28.40
N ARG A 174 23.38 -1.77 29.39
CA ARG A 174 24.79 -2.12 29.15
C ARG A 174 24.96 -3.47 28.46
N LEU A 175 24.11 -4.44 28.77
CA LEU A 175 24.13 -5.76 28.12
C LEU A 175 23.67 -5.68 26.67
N LEU A 176 22.61 -4.91 26.38
CA LEU A 176 22.07 -4.72 25.03
C LEU A 176 22.97 -3.85 24.14
N THR A 177 23.70 -2.91 24.73
CA THR A 177 24.63 -2.01 24.02
C THR A 177 26.05 -2.54 23.89
N LYS A 178 26.43 -3.62 24.60
CA LYS A 178 27.72 -4.28 24.36
C LYS A 178 27.73 -4.81 22.92
N PRO A 179 28.64 -4.34 22.04
CA PRO A 179 28.68 -4.80 20.67
C PRO A 179 29.02 -6.30 20.69
N ARG A 180 28.09 -7.14 20.20
CA ARG A 180 28.39 -8.50 19.78
C ARG A 180 29.56 -8.37 18.81
N ARG A 181 30.77 -8.79 19.21
CA ARG A 181 31.87 -8.98 18.27
C ARG A 181 31.41 -10.07 17.32
N ILE A 182 30.90 -9.65 16.16
CA ILE A 182 30.69 -10.52 15.02
C ILE A 182 32.11 -10.85 14.55
N LEU A 183 32.58 -12.05 14.90
CA LEU A 183 33.79 -12.62 14.31
C LEU A 183 33.45 -12.90 12.83
N ILE A 184 34.03 -12.09 11.95
CA ILE A 184 34.26 -12.42 10.54
C ILE A 184 35.67 -12.99 10.48
#